data_AF-A0A246KU04-F1
#
_entry.id   AF-A0A246KU04-F1
#
_cell.length_a   1.000
_cell.length_b   1.000
_cell.length_c   1.000
_cell.angle_alpha   90.00
_cell.angle_beta   90.00
_cell.angle_gamma   90.00
#
_symmetry.space_group_name_H-M   'P 1'
#
loop_
_entity.id
_entity.type
_entity.pdbx_description
1 polymer ?
#
loop_
_entity_poly.entity_id
_entity_poly.type
_entity_poly.pdbx_seq_one_letter_code
_entity_poly.pdbx_strand_id
1 'polypeptide(L)'
;QTRTRHEDRRDYTKHMIRLRHASQINARGEANEIILLNSHDGSSSYQMLAGMFRFVCSNGLVCGDTVADVRVPHKGDVAGQVIEGAYQVLHGFDRALESRESMQAITLDEGEAEVFARAALSLKYDDPDKPAPITESQILMPRRFDDRRPDLWSVFNRTQENLTKGGLHGRSASGRRQQTRPVQGIDSDIRLNRALWLLADGMRQLKA
;
A
#
# COMPACT_ATOMS: atom_id res chain seq x y z
N GLN A 1 7.32 -11.85 7.67
CA GLN A 1 7.58 -13.18 7.07
C GLN A 1 6.26 -13.91 6.94
N THR A 2 5.97 -14.46 5.75
CA THR A 2 4.72 -15.18 5.52
C THR A 2 4.72 -16.48 6.32
N ARG A 3 3.65 -16.77 7.06
CA ARG A 3 3.50 -18.05 7.77
C ARG A 3 3.19 -19.17 6.77
N THR A 4 3.98 -20.24 6.77
CA THR A 4 3.70 -21.46 6.00
C THR A 4 3.18 -22.58 6.90
N ARG A 5 2.28 -23.40 6.38
CA ARG A 5 1.77 -24.61 7.04
C ARG A 5 2.68 -25.82 6.83
N HIS A 6 3.56 -25.75 5.84
CA HIS A 6 4.53 -26.78 5.49
C HIS A 6 5.87 -26.49 6.17
N GLU A 7 6.30 -27.37 7.07
CA GLU A 7 7.53 -27.18 7.88
C GLU A 7 8.79 -27.11 7.02
N ASP A 8 8.86 -27.94 5.98
CA ASP A 8 9.93 -27.99 4.97
C ASP A 8 10.07 -26.69 4.15
N ARG A 9 9.03 -25.86 4.12
CA ARG A 9 9.02 -24.58 3.39
C ARG A 9 9.28 -23.36 4.25
N ARG A 10 9.49 -23.52 5.57
CA ARG A 10 9.64 -22.38 6.50
C ARG A 10 10.80 -21.46 6.12
N ASP A 11 11.93 -22.05 5.76
CA ASP A 11 13.16 -21.32 5.43
C ASP A 11 13.15 -20.72 4.01
N TYR A 12 12.17 -21.12 3.18
CA TYR A 12 11.98 -20.63 1.81
C TYR A 12 10.83 -19.63 1.68
N THR A 13 10.20 -19.27 2.79
CA THR A 13 9.06 -18.35 2.79
C THR A 13 9.45 -16.98 2.22
N LYS A 14 8.54 -16.35 1.48
CA LYS A 14 8.77 -15.00 0.95
C LYS A 14 9.07 -14.03 2.10
N HIS A 15 10.15 -13.28 1.95
CA HIS A 15 10.57 -12.26 2.90
C HIS A 15 10.34 -10.87 2.32
N MET A 16 10.00 -9.94 3.20
CA MET A 16 9.92 -8.52 2.90
C MET A 16 10.84 -7.79 3.88
N ILE A 17 11.81 -7.05 3.36
CA ILE A 17 12.70 -6.18 4.13
C ILE A 17 12.40 -4.74 3.72
N ARG A 18 12.19 -3.86 4.70
CA ARG A 18 11.94 -2.44 4.46
C ARG A 18 13.12 -1.65 5.03
N LEU A 19 13.87 -1.01 4.16
CA LEU A 19 15.04 -0.20 4.50
C LEU A 19 14.66 1.28 4.51
N ARG A 20 15.13 2.01 5.52
CA ARG A 20 14.86 3.44 5.72
C ARG A 20 16.14 4.14 6.09
N HIS A 21 16.33 5.34 5.57
CA HIS A 21 17.42 6.19 6.03
C HIS A 21 16.95 7.06 7.21
N ALA A 22 17.66 6.99 8.34
CA ALA A 22 17.24 7.66 9.57
C ALA A 22 17.12 9.19 9.43
N SER A 23 17.92 9.81 8.57
CA SER A 23 17.87 11.27 8.33
C SER A 23 16.76 11.72 7.36
N GLN A 24 16.05 10.79 6.72
CA GLN A 24 14.96 11.09 5.78
C GLN A 24 13.57 10.98 6.42
N ILE A 25 13.51 10.86 7.74
CA ILE A 25 12.25 10.92 8.49
C ILE A 25 11.84 12.39 8.57
N ASN A 26 10.77 12.76 7.88
CA ASN A 26 10.29 14.14 7.88
C ASN A 26 9.58 14.49 9.21
N ALA A 27 9.35 15.79 9.43
CA ALA A 27 8.70 16.30 10.64
C ALA A 27 7.27 15.77 10.86
N ARG A 28 6.62 15.20 9.84
CA ARG A 28 5.30 14.56 9.93
C ARG A 28 5.38 13.06 10.24
N GLY A 29 6.58 12.53 10.47
CA GLY A 29 6.80 11.11 10.71
C GLY A 29 6.53 10.27 9.47
N GLU A 30 6.92 10.76 8.29
CA GLU A 30 6.93 9.98 7.04
C GLU A 30 8.38 9.76 6.59
N ALA A 31 8.70 8.62 5.96
CA ALA A 31 10.01 8.35 5.38
C ALA A 31 9.89 7.52 4.11
N ASN A 32 10.77 7.78 3.14
CA ASN A 32 10.91 6.91 1.98
C ASN A 32 11.49 5.55 2.40
N GLU A 33 11.02 4.49 1.77
CA GLU A 33 11.49 3.12 2.02
C GLU A 33 11.89 2.43 0.73
N ILE A 34 12.96 1.64 0.80
CA ILE A 34 13.25 0.61 -0.19
C ILE A 34 12.65 -0.70 0.34
N ILE A 35 11.71 -1.27 -0.42
CA ILE A 35 11.06 -2.53 -0.07
C ILE A 35 11.67 -3.64 -0.91
N LEU A 36 12.37 -4.56 -0.27
CA LEU A 36 12.97 -5.72 -0.89
C LEU A 36 12.11 -6.95 -0.69
N LEU A 37 11.82 -7.65 -1.77
CA LEU A 37 11.11 -8.92 -1.78
C LEU A 37 12.01 -9.99 -2.33
N ASN A 38 12.12 -11.08 -1.59
CA ASN A 38 12.88 -12.23 -2.04
C ASN A 38 12.20 -13.54 -1.65
N SER A 39 12.35 -14.56 -2.50
CA SER A 39 12.11 -15.95 -2.16
C SER A 39 13.37 -16.76 -2.46
N HIS A 40 13.82 -17.54 -1.48
CA HIS A 40 15.09 -18.26 -1.56
C HIS A 40 15.02 -19.52 -2.45
N ASP A 41 13.81 -19.95 -2.83
CA ASP A 41 13.56 -21.13 -3.67
C ASP A 41 13.55 -20.84 -5.17
N GLY A 42 13.77 -19.59 -5.59
CA GLY A 42 13.74 -19.18 -7.00
C GLY A 42 12.35 -19.21 -7.64
N SER A 43 11.28 -19.45 -6.87
CA SER A 43 9.89 -19.43 -7.35
C SER A 43 9.37 -18.02 -7.67
N SER A 44 10.06 -16.99 -7.17
CA SER A 44 9.81 -15.58 -7.45
C SER A 44 11.12 -14.87 -7.72
N SER A 45 11.12 -13.89 -8.62
CA SER A 45 12.26 -12.99 -8.80
C SER A 45 12.51 -12.16 -7.54
N TYR A 46 13.75 -11.73 -7.34
CA TYR A 46 14.02 -10.63 -6.42
C TYR A 46 13.29 -9.38 -6.93
N GLN A 47 12.69 -8.62 -6.02
CA GLN A 47 12.05 -7.35 -6.36
C GLN A 47 12.51 -6.26 -5.41
N MET A 48 12.63 -5.06 -5.94
CA MET A 48 12.94 -3.86 -5.19
C MET A 48 11.94 -2.78 -5.59
N LEU A 49 11.23 -2.26 -4.60
CA LEU A 49 10.15 -1.29 -4.79
C LEU A 49 10.45 -0.01 -4.02
N ALA A 50 10.09 1.13 -4.61
CA ALA A 50 9.95 2.35 -3.83
C ALA A 50 8.66 2.32 -3.01
N GLY A 51 8.74 2.74 -1.76
CA GLY A 51 7.60 2.93 -0.89
C GLY A 51 7.76 4.16 -0.01
N MET A 52 6.71 4.46 0.74
CA MET A 52 6.73 5.48 1.77
C MET A 52 6.13 4.93 3.05
N PHE A 53 6.83 5.06 4.15
CA PHE A 53 6.33 4.76 5.47
C PHE A 53 5.69 5.98 6.09
N ARG A 54 4.59 5.76 6.80
CA ARG A 54 4.08 6.74 7.75
C ARG A 54 4.13 6.14 9.15
N PHE A 55 5.09 6.61 9.94
CA PHE A 55 5.39 6.15 11.30
C PHE A 55 4.19 6.26 12.21
N VAL A 56 3.36 7.29 12.02
CA VAL A 56 2.17 7.49 12.85
C VAL A 56 1.25 6.27 12.73
N CYS A 57 1.01 5.72 11.54
CA CYS A 57 0.17 4.51 11.37
C CYS A 57 0.90 3.19 11.58
N SER A 58 2.22 3.18 11.60
CA SER A 58 2.97 1.96 11.29
C SER A 58 2.55 1.31 9.96
N ASN A 59 2.07 2.11 8.99
CA ASN A 59 1.67 1.63 7.67
C ASN A 59 2.76 1.93 6.65
N GLY A 60 3.22 0.89 5.97
CA GLY A 60 4.05 1.02 4.79
C GLY A 60 3.19 1.12 3.55
N LEU A 61 3.24 2.26 2.88
CA LEU A 61 2.65 2.47 1.57
C LEU A 61 3.63 1.93 0.51
N VAL A 62 3.09 1.28 -0.50
CA VAL A 62 3.84 0.92 -1.71
C VAL A 62 3.41 1.91 -2.78
N CYS A 63 4.35 2.69 -3.28
CA CYS A 63 4.08 3.57 -4.42
C CYS A 63 3.86 2.66 -5.64
N GLY A 64 2.80 2.90 -6.40
CA GLY A 64 2.37 2.03 -7.51
C GLY A 64 3.43 1.82 -8.60
N ASP A 65 3.08 1.04 -9.64
CA ASP A 65 3.99 0.59 -10.71
C ASP A 65 4.78 1.71 -11.44
N THR A 66 4.38 2.98 -11.28
CA THR A 66 5.06 4.15 -11.85
C THR A 66 6.27 4.63 -11.04
N VAL A 67 6.48 4.11 -9.83
CA VAL A 67 7.55 4.54 -8.94
C VAL A 67 8.49 3.35 -8.66
N ALA A 68 9.21 2.94 -9.69
CA ALA A 68 10.34 2.01 -9.61
C ALA A 68 10.05 0.61 -9.00
N ASP A 69 9.27 -0.23 -9.72
CA ASP A 69 9.24 -1.68 -9.52
C ASP A 69 10.38 -2.33 -10.32
N VAL A 70 11.46 -2.71 -9.65
CA VAL A 70 12.60 -3.39 -10.27
C VAL A 70 12.53 -4.88 -9.97
N ARG A 71 12.55 -5.70 -11.02
CA ARG A 71 12.61 -7.17 -10.92
C ARG A 71 13.95 -7.68 -11.40
N VAL A 72 14.67 -8.37 -10.53
CA VAL A 72 15.97 -8.96 -10.85
C VAL A 72 15.83 -10.49 -10.89
N PRO A 73 16.07 -11.12 -12.06
CA PRO A 73 16.17 -12.57 -12.14
C PRO A 73 17.33 -13.12 -11.30
N HIS A 74 17.20 -14.33 -10.77
CA HIS A 74 18.25 -15.01 -10.01
C HIS A 74 19.40 -15.56 -10.87
N LYS A 75 19.57 -15.08 -12.10
CA LYS A 75 20.55 -15.57 -13.09
C LYS A 75 21.13 -14.41 -13.88
N GLY A 76 22.37 -14.55 -14.34
CA GLY A 76 23.11 -13.52 -15.08
C GLY A 76 23.85 -12.56 -14.15
N ASP A 77 24.05 -11.32 -14.60
CA ASP A 77 24.67 -10.27 -13.78
C ASP A 77 23.68 -9.71 -12.74
N VAL A 78 23.46 -10.48 -11.68
CA VAL A 78 22.55 -10.11 -10.60
C VAL A 78 23.07 -8.86 -9.87
N ALA A 79 24.38 -8.76 -9.64
CA ALA A 79 24.97 -7.66 -8.89
C ALA A 79 24.79 -6.32 -9.61
N GLY A 80 25.12 -6.26 -10.92
CA GLY A 80 24.92 -5.06 -11.73
C GLY A 80 23.44 -4.65 -11.79
N GLN A 81 22.53 -5.60 -12.01
CA GLN A 81 21.10 -5.31 -12.06
C GLN A 81 20.52 -4.82 -10.73
N VAL A 82 21.02 -5.32 -9.59
CA VAL A 82 20.61 -4.81 -8.27
C VAL A 82 21.11 -3.38 -8.07
N ILE A 83 22.34 -3.06 -8.46
CA ILE A 83 22.92 -1.71 -8.34
C ILE A 83 22.11 -0.72 -9.18
N GLU A 84 21.88 -1.03 -10.46
CA GLU A 84 21.07 -0.19 -11.35
C GLU A 84 19.64 -0.04 -10.85
N GLY A 85 19.06 -1.14 -10.35
CA GLY A 85 17.76 -1.12 -9.72
C GLY A 85 17.69 -0.15 -8.54
N ALA A 86 18.75 -0.09 -7.72
CA ALA A 86 18.77 0.76 -6.55
C ALA A 86 18.74 2.23 -6.95
N TYR A 87 19.49 2.61 -7.98
CA TYR A 87 19.42 3.96 -8.54
C TYR A 87 18.02 4.27 -9.08
N GLN A 88 17.37 3.36 -9.80
CA GLN A 88 16.00 3.58 -10.30
C GLN A 88 15.00 3.81 -9.14
N VAL A 89 15.13 3.05 -8.06
CA VAL A 89 14.29 3.19 -6.86
C VAL A 89 14.49 4.54 -6.18
N LEU A 90 15.74 5.01 -6.09
CA LEU A 90 16.04 6.34 -5.55
C LEU A 90 15.39 7.46 -6.36
N HIS A 91 15.45 7.41 -7.68
CA HIS A 91 14.75 8.39 -8.55
C HIS A 91 13.22 8.31 -8.39
N GLY A 92 12.69 7.14 -8.03
CA GLY A 92 11.27 6.98 -7.71
C GLY A 92 10.83 7.84 -6.53
N PHE A 93 11.70 8.04 -5.52
CA PHE A 93 11.32 8.78 -4.32
C PHE A 93 10.94 10.24 -4.58
N ASP A 94 11.62 10.92 -5.49
CA ASP A 94 11.29 12.30 -5.84
C ASP A 94 9.88 12.38 -6.45
N ARG A 95 9.55 11.45 -7.35
CA ARG A 95 8.21 11.35 -7.96
C ARG A 95 7.13 11.01 -6.93
N ALA A 96 7.43 10.15 -5.96
CA ALA A 96 6.51 9.84 -4.86
C ALA A 96 6.24 11.08 -3.99
N LEU A 97 7.28 11.86 -3.71
CA LEU A 97 7.16 13.10 -2.94
C LEU A 97 6.30 14.13 -3.67
N GLU A 98 6.57 14.38 -4.95
CA GLU A 98 5.80 15.30 -5.79
C GLU A 98 4.32 14.88 -5.89
N SER A 99 4.08 13.58 -6.10
CA SER A 99 2.73 13.02 -6.16
C SER A 99 1.99 13.23 -4.83
N ARG A 100 2.66 12.98 -3.71
CA ARG A 100 2.10 13.21 -2.37
C ARG A 100 1.75 14.68 -2.15
N GLU A 101 2.64 15.59 -2.49
CA GLU A 101 2.41 17.04 -2.33
C GLU A 101 1.25 17.53 -3.19
N SER A 102 1.21 17.05 -4.43
CA SER A 102 0.11 17.31 -5.35
C SER A 102 -1.23 16.76 -4.84
N MET A 103 -1.26 15.55 -4.26
CA MET A 103 -2.47 15.00 -3.62
C MET A 103 -2.89 15.81 -2.38
N GLN A 104 -1.96 16.39 -1.63
CA GLN A 104 -2.29 17.25 -0.49
C GLN A 104 -2.90 18.59 -0.92
N ALA A 105 -2.58 19.08 -2.12
CA ALA A 105 -3.15 20.31 -2.66
C ALA A 105 -4.60 20.14 -3.15
N ILE A 106 -5.05 18.91 -3.40
CA ILE A 106 -6.37 18.61 -3.93
C ILE A 106 -7.34 18.35 -2.78
N THR A 107 -8.31 19.25 -2.60
CA THR A 107 -9.43 19.05 -1.68
C THR A 107 -10.51 18.19 -2.35
N LEU A 108 -11.02 17.21 -1.62
CA LEU A 108 -12.17 16.41 -2.02
C LEU A 108 -13.42 16.85 -1.26
N ASP A 109 -14.54 16.96 -1.95
CA ASP A 109 -15.84 17.03 -1.29
C ASP A 109 -16.29 15.65 -0.76
N GLU A 110 -17.43 15.63 -0.07
CA GLU A 110 -17.95 14.40 0.54
C GLU A 110 -18.31 13.32 -0.51
N GLY A 111 -18.92 13.73 -1.63
CA GLY A 111 -19.29 12.80 -2.70
C GLY A 111 -18.06 12.24 -3.42
N GLU A 112 -17.06 13.06 -3.67
CA GLU A 112 -15.77 12.65 -4.24
C GLU A 112 -15.03 11.68 -3.33
N ALA A 113 -15.00 11.95 -2.02
CA ALA A 113 -14.42 11.04 -1.04
C ALA A 113 -15.17 9.70 -0.98
N GLU A 114 -16.51 9.72 -1.07
CA GLU A 114 -17.33 8.51 -1.11
C GLU A 114 -17.07 7.69 -2.38
N VAL A 115 -16.97 8.33 -3.54
CA VAL A 115 -16.63 7.64 -4.81
C VAL A 115 -15.24 7.01 -4.73
N PHE A 116 -14.25 7.73 -4.18
CA PHE A 116 -12.92 7.17 -3.95
C PHE A 116 -12.98 5.95 -3.04
N ALA A 117 -13.71 6.05 -1.93
CA ALA A 117 -13.88 4.97 -0.97
C ALA A 117 -14.59 3.75 -1.60
N ARG A 118 -15.62 3.96 -2.43
CA ARG A 118 -16.31 2.89 -3.15
C ARG A 118 -15.39 2.14 -4.09
N ALA A 119 -14.60 2.87 -4.88
CA ALA A 119 -13.59 2.26 -5.75
C ALA A 119 -12.53 1.51 -4.92
N ALA A 120 -12.13 2.04 -3.77
CA ALA A 120 -11.19 1.35 -2.89
C ALA A 120 -11.76 0.06 -2.26
N LEU A 121 -13.07 0.02 -1.96
CA LEU A 121 -13.72 -1.21 -1.48
C LEU A 121 -13.69 -2.30 -2.53
N SER A 122 -13.97 -1.97 -3.80
CA SER A 122 -13.95 -2.96 -4.88
C SER A 122 -12.56 -3.53 -5.16
N LEU A 123 -11.49 -2.79 -4.83
CA LEU A 123 -10.11 -3.33 -4.90
C LEU A 123 -9.83 -4.45 -3.89
N LYS A 124 -10.57 -4.51 -2.77
CA LYS A 124 -10.41 -5.54 -1.73
C LYS A 124 -11.53 -6.58 -1.73
N TYR A 125 -12.74 -6.17 -2.11
CA TYR A 125 -13.97 -6.95 -2.10
C TYR A 125 -14.56 -6.94 -3.52
N ASP A 126 -13.94 -7.69 -4.41
CA ASP A 126 -14.25 -7.77 -5.84
C ASP A 126 -15.28 -8.86 -6.20
N ASP A 127 -15.61 -9.73 -5.25
CA ASP A 127 -16.59 -10.81 -5.41
C ASP A 127 -18.04 -10.25 -5.47
N PRO A 128 -18.71 -10.31 -6.63
CA PRO A 128 -20.07 -9.77 -6.79
C PRO A 128 -21.11 -10.45 -5.90
N ASP A 129 -20.88 -11.72 -5.55
CA ASP A 129 -21.77 -12.50 -4.70
C ASP A 129 -21.52 -12.25 -3.20
N LYS A 130 -20.45 -11.52 -2.85
CA LYS A 130 -20.07 -11.20 -1.47
C LYS A 130 -19.75 -9.71 -1.34
N PRO A 131 -20.78 -8.85 -1.17
CA PRO A 131 -20.57 -7.42 -1.02
C PRO A 131 -19.66 -7.13 0.19
N ALA A 132 -18.96 -6.00 0.11
CA ALA A 132 -18.11 -5.52 1.19
C ALA A 132 -18.92 -5.47 2.50
N PRO A 133 -18.40 -6.01 3.61
CA PRO A 133 -19.14 -6.09 4.86
C PRO A 133 -19.20 -4.74 5.62
N ILE A 134 -18.68 -3.69 5.02
CA ILE A 134 -18.43 -2.36 5.57
C ILE A 134 -18.72 -1.32 4.49
N THR A 135 -19.05 -0.10 4.91
CA THR A 135 -19.41 1.01 4.02
C THR A 135 -18.22 1.93 3.71
N GLU A 136 -18.41 2.79 2.69
CA GLU A 136 -17.53 3.89 2.32
C GLU A 136 -17.26 4.80 3.52
N SER A 137 -18.31 5.21 4.24
CA SER A 137 -18.18 6.05 5.43
C SER A 137 -17.33 5.41 6.53
N GLN A 138 -17.35 4.08 6.68
CA GLN A 138 -16.52 3.39 7.66
C GLN A 138 -15.04 3.39 7.30
N ILE A 139 -14.69 3.27 6.01
CA ILE A 139 -13.27 3.31 5.58
C ILE A 139 -12.75 4.73 5.46
N LEU A 140 -13.63 5.73 5.30
CA LEU A 140 -13.30 7.15 5.38
C LEU A 140 -13.15 7.64 6.82
N MET A 141 -13.54 6.84 7.82
CA MET A 141 -13.45 7.27 9.20
C MET A 141 -11.98 7.29 9.65
N PRO A 142 -11.46 8.45 10.07
CA PRO A 142 -10.09 8.54 10.54
C PRO A 142 -9.90 7.77 11.84
N ARG A 143 -8.79 7.06 11.98
CA ARG A 143 -8.41 6.41 13.24
C ARG A 143 -7.84 7.38 14.28
N ARG A 144 -7.53 8.60 13.85
CA ARG A 144 -6.87 9.65 14.64
C ARG A 144 -7.17 11.03 14.06
N PHE A 145 -7.03 12.05 14.90
CA PHE A 145 -7.43 13.42 14.57
C PHE A 145 -6.68 14.01 13.37
N ASP A 146 -5.37 13.75 13.26
CA ASP A 146 -4.50 14.35 12.23
C ASP A 146 -4.88 13.93 10.79
N ASP A 147 -5.64 12.85 10.63
CA ASP A 147 -6.08 12.32 9.34
C ASP A 147 -7.44 12.87 8.87
N ARG A 148 -8.01 13.83 9.60
CA ARG A 148 -9.35 14.39 9.30
C ARG A 148 -9.38 15.33 8.09
N ARG A 149 -8.23 15.67 7.52
CA ARG A 149 -8.19 16.63 6.42
C ARG A 149 -8.95 16.07 5.20
N PRO A 150 -9.69 16.92 4.47
CA PRO A 150 -10.44 16.52 3.29
C PRO A 150 -9.58 16.43 2.03
N ASP A 151 -8.25 16.52 2.13
CA ASP A 151 -7.37 16.37 0.97
C ASP A 151 -7.27 14.91 0.49
N LEU A 152 -7.02 14.74 -0.81
CA LEU A 152 -6.92 13.43 -1.47
C LEU A 152 -5.87 12.53 -0.80
N TRP A 153 -4.73 13.11 -0.37
CA TRP A 153 -3.71 12.37 0.36
C TRP A 153 -4.26 11.76 1.66
N SER A 154 -4.99 12.54 2.44
CA SER A 154 -5.59 12.12 3.70
C SER A 154 -6.74 11.13 3.50
N VAL A 155 -7.55 11.28 2.44
CA VAL A 155 -8.59 10.32 2.05
C VAL A 155 -7.99 8.97 1.65
N PHE A 156 -6.95 8.99 0.82
CA PHE A 156 -6.20 7.79 0.43
C PHE A 156 -5.64 7.08 1.67
N ASN A 157 -4.98 7.80 2.57
CA ASN A 157 -4.38 7.21 3.77
C ASN A 157 -5.41 6.57 4.71
N ARG A 158 -6.54 7.25 4.97
CA ARG A 158 -7.61 6.69 5.81
C ARG A 158 -8.16 5.39 5.24
N THR A 159 -8.42 5.41 3.95
CA THR A 159 -8.95 4.27 3.21
C THR A 159 -7.96 3.10 3.23
N GLN A 160 -6.70 3.37 2.89
CA GLN A 160 -5.62 2.38 2.92
C GLN A 160 -5.47 1.78 4.32
N GLU A 161 -5.45 2.59 5.37
CA GLU A 161 -5.23 2.12 6.74
C GLU A 161 -6.38 1.23 7.19
N ASN A 162 -7.62 1.63 6.92
CA ASN A 162 -8.79 0.86 7.30
C ASN A 162 -8.90 -0.46 6.55
N LEU A 163 -8.53 -0.48 5.26
CA LEU A 163 -8.52 -1.70 4.46
C LEU A 163 -7.36 -2.64 4.82
N THR A 164 -6.18 -2.12 5.12
CA THR A 164 -5.00 -2.95 5.46
C THR A 164 -5.06 -3.49 6.88
N LYS A 165 -5.40 -2.66 7.88
CA LYS A 165 -5.46 -3.09 9.28
C LYS A 165 -6.70 -3.89 9.64
N GLY A 166 -7.82 -3.67 8.95
CA GLY A 166 -9.11 -4.25 9.35
C GLY A 166 -9.55 -3.81 10.75
N GLY A 167 -10.36 -4.63 11.44
CA GLY A 167 -10.94 -4.31 12.74
C GLY A 167 -12.19 -3.44 12.70
N LEU A 168 -12.73 -3.19 11.51
CA LEU A 168 -14.01 -2.49 11.34
C LEU A 168 -15.17 -3.46 11.55
N HIS A 169 -16.18 -3.03 12.32
CA HIS A 169 -17.39 -3.81 12.54
C HIS A 169 -18.24 -3.83 11.28
N GLY A 170 -18.69 -5.00 10.89
CA GLY A 170 -19.48 -5.19 9.68
C GLY A 170 -20.50 -6.31 9.81
N ARG A 171 -21.22 -6.58 8.73
CA ARG A 171 -22.12 -7.72 8.62
C ARG A 171 -21.77 -8.55 7.39
N SER A 172 -21.93 -9.87 7.49
CA SER A 172 -21.82 -10.74 6.32
C SER A 172 -23.02 -10.59 5.40
N ALA A 173 -22.93 -11.15 4.19
CA ALA A 173 -24.08 -11.30 3.29
C ALA A 173 -25.26 -12.01 3.97
N SER A 174 -24.98 -12.94 4.91
CA SER A 174 -25.99 -13.62 5.74
C SER A 174 -26.45 -12.83 6.98
N GLY A 175 -26.05 -11.56 7.13
CA GLY A 175 -26.45 -10.68 8.24
C GLY A 175 -25.71 -10.89 9.56
N ARG A 176 -24.79 -11.87 9.64
CA ARG A 176 -24.02 -12.19 10.85
C ARG A 176 -23.03 -11.05 11.16
N ARG A 177 -22.97 -10.65 12.44
CA ARG A 177 -21.95 -9.69 12.91
C ARG A 177 -20.55 -10.26 12.69
N GLN A 178 -19.67 -9.45 12.13
CA GLN A 178 -18.26 -9.78 11.93
C GLN A 178 -17.37 -8.55 12.06
N GLN A 179 -16.07 -8.76 12.11
CA GLN A 179 -15.07 -7.71 11.99
C GLN A 179 -14.21 -7.97 10.75
N THR A 180 -13.80 -6.89 10.07
CA THR A 180 -12.88 -7.00 8.94
C THR A 180 -11.52 -7.50 9.41
N ARG A 181 -10.89 -8.34 8.60
CA ARG A 181 -9.58 -8.92 8.91
C ARG A 181 -8.46 -8.06 8.33
N PRO A 182 -7.31 -7.97 9.02
CA PRO A 182 -6.10 -7.38 8.47
C PRO A 182 -5.63 -8.16 7.24
N VAL A 183 -4.95 -7.48 6.33
CA VAL A 183 -4.25 -8.12 5.22
C VAL A 183 -2.97 -8.75 5.76
N GLN A 184 -2.84 -10.08 5.63
CA GLN A 184 -1.71 -10.84 6.20
C GLN A 184 -0.69 -11.29 5.15
N GLY A 185 -1.09 -11.41 3.89
CA GLY A 185 -0.22 -11.89 2.80
C GLY A 185 0.57 -10.75 2.17
N ILE A 186 1.88 -10.93 2.01
CA ILE A 186 2.78 -9.95 1.37
C ILE A 186 2.25 -9.55 -0.01
N ASP A 187 1.94 -10.52 -0.87
CA ASP A 187 1.49 -10.23 -2.23
C ASP A 187 0.13 -9.53 -2.26
N SER A 188 -0.76 -9.86 -1.32
CA SER A 188 -2.05 -9.18 -1.18
C SER A 188 -1.93 -7.77 -0.65
N ASP A 189 -1.01 -7.54 0.29
CA ASP A 189 -0.72 -6.20 0.81
C ASP A 189 -0.14 -5.30 -0.29
N ILE A 190 0.86 -5.78 -1.03
CA ILE A 190 1.47 -5.03 -2.13
C ILE A 190 0.44 -4.71 -3.20
N ARG A 191 -0.32 -5.72 -3.66
CA ARG A 191 -1.33 -5.53 -4.72
C ARG A 191 -2.36 -4.47 -4.32
N LEU A 192 -2.88 -4.55 -3.09
CA LEU A 192 -3.86 -3.58 -2.59
C LEU A 192 -3.26 -2.18 -2.49
N ASN A 193 -2.06 -2.04 -1.92
CA ASN A 193 -1.40 -0.74 -1.80
C ASN A 193 -1.12 -0.10 -3.15
N ARG A 194 -0.60 -0.89 -4.13
CA ARG A 194 -0.37 -0.40 -5.50
C ARG A 194 -1.66 0.05 -6.16
N ALA A 195 -2.73 -0.74 -6.06
CA ALA A 195 -4.01 -0.40 -6.66
C ALA A 195 -4.63 0.87 -6.05
N LEU A 196 -4.55 1.02 -4.72
CA LEU A 196 -5.01 2.23 -4.04
C LEU A 196 -4.19 3.47 -4.43
N TRP A 197 -2.87 3.31 -4.59
CA TRP A 197 -2.01 4.39 -5.06
C TRP A 197 -2.35 4.81 -6.48
N LEU A 198 -2.54 3.85 -7.41
CA LEU A 198 -2.95 4.13 -8.79
C LEU A 198 -4.30 4.83 -8.86
N LEU A 199 -5.26 4.43 -8.02
CA LEU A 199 -6.55 5.11 -7.89
C LEU A 199 -6.37 6.57 -7.45
N ALA A 200 -5.54 6.82 -6.43
CA ALA A 200 -5.24 8.16 -5.95
C ALA A 200 -4.51 9.00 -7.01
N ASP A 201 -3.50 8.44 -7.68
CA ASP A 201 -2.75 9.17 -8.71
C ASP A 201 -3.62 9.48 -9.93
N GLY A 202 -4.50 8.55 -10.34
CA GLY A 202 -5.49 8.80 -11.39
C GLY A 202 -6.45 9.94 -11.02
N MET A 203 -6.98 9.94 -9.80
CA MET A 203 -7.83 11.04 -9.33
C MET A 203 -7.07 12.37 -9.24
N ARG A 204 -5.81 12.34 -8.83
CA ARG A 204 -4.93 13.51 -8.83
C ARG A 204 -4.79 14.08 -10.24
N GLN A 205 -4.53 13.24 -11.24
CA GLN A 205 -4.40 13.67 -12.64
C GLN A 205 -5.69 14.26 -13.22
N LEU A 206 -6.85 13.77 -12.80
CA LEU A 206 -8.16 14.29 -13.25
C LEU A 206 -8.53 15.65 -12.64
N LYS A 207 -8.02 15.94 -11.43
CA LYS A 207 -8.32 17.17 -10.69
C LYS A 207 -7.23 18.26 -10.80
N ALA A 208 -6.11 17.95 -11.44
CA ALA A 208 -4.97 18.85 -11.62
C ALA A 208 -5.20 19.87 -12.74
#